data_AF-A0A1B9IC70-F1
#
_entry.id   AF-A0A1B9IC70-F1
#
_cell.length_a   1.000
_cell.length_b   1.000
_cell.length_c   1.000
_cell.angle_alpha   90.00
_cell.angle_beta   90.00
_cell.angle_gamma   90.00
#
_symmetry.space_group_name_H-M   'P 1'
#
loop_
_entity.id
_entity.type
_entity.pdbx_description
1 polymer ?
#
loop_
_entity_poly.entity_id
_entity_poly.type
_entity_poly.pdbx_seq_one_letter_code
_entity_poly.pdbx_strand_id
1 'polypeptide(L)'
;MSSTSDEDLTTSLLSLSHLTPSSHPSHPFSSWPSIPPNPIGRLILLTPEITKNAMNECIKTGKRFSLDWSIYPSGARMYGRSCGKHVIKRVDKGPSTKNDSKSINLDNNDLEEIEKNTFHPCFDDFIEINTQGSTQWDYFLHYSYPKSGLFYGGLTEDKIKNEDTGDFGISAIAKVGGVQTRGILLDIPLYLSKNNLPINSPLSNPPITKLNFELFLKVLNFFKIKPKIGDVLIIRTGFENSIIEFKNDIKINSWWGIEQSSEFIKWIWENGIVAVGTDNPTFENWPVSPNELQLHPVLLSGMGIMICELLRLDEISKQCEELNRWEFFFSSTPLMIEHGIASPPNAVAIF
;
A
#
# COMPACT_ATOMS: atom_id res chain seq x y z
N MET A 1 -36.09 -4.36 -14.35
CA MET A 1 -36.36 -4.78 -12.95
C MET A 1 -35.36 -5.86 -12.57
N SER A 2 -34.20 -5.47 -12.03
CA SER A 2 -33.34 -6.26 -11.11
C SER A 2 -32.08 -5.44 -10.75
N SER A 3 -32.24 -4.21 -10.25
CA SER A 3 -31.14 -3.46 -9.63
C SER A 3 -31.12 -3.61 -8.11
N THR A 4 -32.08 -4.36 -7.55
CA THR A 4 -32.34 -4.48 -6.11
C THR A 4 -31.66 -5.69 -5.44
N SER A 5 -30.74 -6.39 -6.12
CA SER A 5 -30.01 -7.52 -5.50
C SER A 5 -28.61 -7.14 -5.01
N ASP A 6 -27.87 -6.34 -5.77
CA ASP A 6 -26.45 -6.09 -5.46
C ASP A 6 -26.28 -4.94 -4.46
N GLU A 7 -27.10 -3.88 -4.52
CA GLU A 7 -27.04 -2.78 -3.54
C GLU A 7 -27.42 -3.23 -2.12
N ASP A 8 -28.43 -4.10 -1.98
CA ASP A 8 -28.85 -4.64 -0.68
C ASP A 8 -27.80 -5.61 -0.09
N LEU A 9 -27.14 -6.42 -0.92
CA LEU A 9 -26.02 -7.27 -0.50
C LEU A 9 -24.79 -6.44 -0.10
N THR A 10 -24.48 -5.39 -0.86
CA THR A 10 -23.31 -4.54 -0.58
C THR A 10 -23.50 -3.76 0.71
N THR A 11 -24.68 -3.20 0.93
CA THR A 11 -25.00 -2.47 2.18
C THR A 11 -25.09 -3.39 3.39
N SER A 12 -25.55 -4.64 3.23
CA SER A 12 -25.48 -5.65 4.29
C SER A 12 -24.04 -5.88 4.76
N LEU A 13 -23.06 -5.95 3.85
CA LEU A 13 -21.65 -6.18 4.18
C LEU A 13 -20.98 -5.03 4.95
N LEU A 14 -21.64 -3.87 5.06
CA LEU A 14 -21.14 -2.70 5.80
C LEU A 14 -21.68 -2.65 7.24
N SER A 15 -22.61 -3.53 7.62
CA SER A 15 -23.19 -3.51 8.96
C SER A 15 -22.15 -3.83 10.04
N LEU A 16 -22.10 -3.00 11.09
CA LEU A 16 -21.28 -3.25 12.27
C LEU A 16 -21.67 -4.53 13.02
N SER A 17 -22.88 -5.06 12.80
CA SER A 17 -23.32 -6.31 13.42
C SER A 17 -22.48 -7.53 13.01
N HIS A 18 -21.72 -7.43 11.92
CA HIS A 18 -20.79 -8.47 11.50
C HIS A 18 -19.50 -8.49 12.32
N LEU A 19 -19.18 -7.39 12.99
CA LEU A 19 -17.96 -7.25 13.77
C LEU A 19 -18.15 -7.76 15.19
N THR A 20 -17.15 -8.48 15.69
CA THR A 20 -17.05 -8.77 17.12
C THR A 20 -16.94 -7.47 17.92
N PRO A 21 -17.47 -7.43 19.17
CA PRO A 21 -17.41 -6.23 19.99
C PRO A 21 -15.97 -5.85 20.34
N SER A 22 -15.74 -4.56 20.64
CA SER A 22 -14.43 -4.05 21.10
C SER A 22 -13.92 -4.75 22.37
N SER A 23 -14.83 -5.27 23.19
CA SER A 23 -14.53 -6.02 24.40
C SER A 23 -14.14 -7.48 24.14
N HIS A 24 -14.19 -7.97 22.89
CA HIS A 24 -13.82 -9.33 22.57
C HIS A 24 -12.35 -9.56 22.96
N PRO A 25 -12.04 -10.57 23.80
CA PRO A 25 -10.75 -10.66 24.48
C PRO A 25 -9.57 -10.90 23.53
N SER A 26 -9.79 -11.63 22.43
CA SER A 26 -8.72 -12.05 21.50
C SER A 26 -8.79 -11.41 20.10
N HIS A 27 -10.00 -11.22 19.56
CA HIS A 27 -10.23 -10.73 18.20
C HIS A 27 -11.25 -9.58 18.20
N PRO A 28 -10.95 -8.40 18.77
CA PRO A 28 -11.86 -7.26 18.70
C PRO A 28 -12.02 -6.79 17.25
N PHE A 29 -13.25 -6.43 16.87
CA PHE A 29 -13.60 -5.95 15.52
C PHE A 29 -13.29 -6.92 14.37
N SER A 30 -13.28 -8.22 14.63
CA SER A 30 -13.16 -9.26 13.61
C SER A 30 -14.47 -9.43 12.86
N SER A 31 -14.43 -9.51 11.53
CA SER A 31 -15.60 -9.79 10.71
C SER A 31 -15.92 -11.28 10.58
N TRP A 32 -14.95 -12.14 10.86
CA TRP A 32 -15.12 -13.59 10.86
C TRP A 32 -15.32 -14.12 12.29
N PRO A 33 -16.11 -15.19 12.48
CA PRO A 33 -16.71 -16.04 11.43
C PRO A 33 -18.04 -15.52 10.85
N SER A 34 -18.53 -14.35 11.29
CA SER A 34 -19.84 -13.82 10.86
C SER A 34 -19.95 -13.63 9.35
N ILE A 35 -18.87 -13.16 8.71
CA ILE A 35 -18.69 -13.12 7.26
C ILE A 35 -17.63 -14.17 6.91
N PRO A 36 -17.92 -15.10 5.97
CA PRO A 36 -16.92 -16.03 5.46
C PRO A 36 -15.70 -15.27 4.92
N PRO A 37 -14.48 -15.60 5.39
CA PRO A 37 -13.25 -14.96 4.91
C PRO A 37 -13.10 -15.12 3.40
N ASN A 38 -12.71 -14.05 2.71
CA ASN A 38 -12.45 -14.06 1.27
C ASN A 38 -10.96 -13.77 0.99
N PRO A 39 -10.28 -14.47 0.07
CA PRO A 39 -8.88 -14.21 -0.26
C PRO A 39 -8.56 -12.77 -0.70
N ILE A 40 -9.53 -12.03 -1.23
CA ILE A 40 -9.37 -10.60 -1.57
C ILE A 40 -9.93 -9.65 -0.49
N GLY A 41 -10.38 -10.19 0.64
CA GLY A 41 -10.88 -9.43 1.79
C GLY A 41 -11.97 -8.45 1.39
N ARG A 42 -11.81 -7.18 1.79
CA ARG A 42 -12.75 -6.10 1.46
C ARG A 42 -12.74 -5.65 0.01
N LEU A 43 -11.74 -6.04 -0.79
CA LEU A 43 -11.76 -5.74 -2.24
C LEU A 43 -12.91 -6.45 -2.96
N ILE A 44 -13.63 -7.37 -2.30
CA ILE A 44 -14.91 -7.90 -2.79
C ILE A 44 -15.95 -6.80 -3.07
N LEU A 45 -15.81 -5.63 -2.44
CA LEU A 45 -16.66 -4.47 -2.71
C LEU A 45 -16.34 -3.79 -4.05
N LEU A 46 -15.19 -4.07 -4.68
CA LEU A 46 -14.81 -3.48 -5.97
C LEU A 46 -15.52 -4.20 -7.12
N THR A 47 -16.79 -3.85 -7.32
CA THR A 47 -17.53 -4.30 -8.50
C THR A 47 -16.96 -3.65 -9.77
N PRO A 48 -17.24 -4.22 -10.96
CA PRO A 48 -16.89 -3.58 -12.23
C PRO A 48 -17.43 -2.16 -12.36
N GLU A 49 -18.62 -1.89 -11.80
CA GLU A 49 -19.25 -0.58 -11.84
C GLU A 49 -18.54 0.44 -10.93
N ILE A 50 -18.12 0.04 -9.73
CA ILE A 50 -17.31 0.90 -8.84
C ILE A 50 -15.99 1.26 -9.50
N THR A 51 -15.30 0.27 -10.08
CA THR A 51 -14.03 0.49 -10.79
C THR A 51 -14.20 1.45 -11.96
N LYS A 52 -15.22 1.22 -12.80
CA LYS A 52 -15.55 2.06 -13.95
C LYS A 52 -15.90 3.49 -13.54
N ASN A 53 -16.69 3.66 -12.47
CA ASN A 53 -17.05 4.98 -11.96
C ASN A 53 -15.83 5.70 -11.40
N ALA A 54 -14.95 5.01 -10.67
CA ALA A 54 -13.69 5.60 -10.21
C ALA A 54 -12.85 6.12 -11.39
N MET A 55 -12.69 5.33 -12.47
CA MET A 55 -11.97 5.77 -13.69
C MET A 55 -12.63 7.03 -14.30
N ASN A 56 -13.95 6.99 -14.51
CA ASN A 56 -14.69 8.09 -15.14
C ASN A 56 -14.66 9.38 -14.30
N GLU A 57 -14.77 9.26 -12.99
CA GLU A 57 -14.79 10.39 -12.07
C GLU A 57 -13.39 10.97 -11.84
N CYS A 58 -12.36 10.14 -11.81
CA CYS A 58 -11.05 10.55 -11.35
C CYS A 58 -10.05 10.88 -12.45
N ILE A 59 -10.12 10.23 -13.62
CA ILE A 59 -9.15 10.46 -14.71
C ILE A 59 -9.67 11.58 -15.62
N LYS A 60 -9.20 12.81 -15.38
CA LYS A 60 -9.56 14.02 -16.13
C LYS A 60 -8.40 14.59 -16.93
N THR A 61 -7.19 14.45 -16.42
CA THR A 61 -5.99 15.07 -17.01
C THR A 61 -5.05 14.04 -17.65
N GLY A 62 -5.10 12.79 -17.20
CA GLY A 62 -4.16 11.73 -17.56
C GLY A 62 -2.78 11.89 -16.91
N LYS A 63 -2.56 12.90 -16.04
CA LYS A 63 -1.31 13.04 -15.26
C LYS A 63 -1.18 11.84 -14.31
N ARG A 64 0.03 11.29 -14.21
CA ARG A 64 0.32 10.05 -13.48
C ARG A 64 1.49 10.26 -12.52
N PHE A 65 1.39 9.70 -11.33
CA PHE A 65 2.41 9.78 -10.31
C PHE A 65 2.68 8.39 -9.75
N SER A 66 3.94 7.95 -9.81
CA SER A 66 4.38 6.76 -9.07
C SER A 66 4.39 7.09 -7.58
N LEU A 67 3.84 6.19 -6.77
CA LEU A 67 3.79 6.32 -5.32
C LEU A 67 4.84 5.45 -4.62
N ASP A 68 5.72 4.81 -5.40
CA ASP A 68 6.67 3.84 -4.90
C ASP A 68 8.05 4.47 -4.67
N TRP A 69 8.69 4.08 -3.57
CA TRP A 69 10.13 4.19 -3.39
C TRP A 69 10.85 3.18 -4.28
N SER A 70 12.08 3.53 -4.67
CA SER A 70 12.93 2.57 -5.37
C SER A 70 13.18 1.34 -4.49
N ILE A 71 13.02 0.17 -5.10
CA ILE A 71 13.39 -1.12 -4.48
C ILE A 71 14.92 -1.21 -4.31
N TYR A 72 15.68 -0.61 -5.25
CA TYR A 72 17.13 -0.54 -5.20
C TYR A 72 17.68 0.77 -5.85
N PRO A 73 18.59 1.50 -5.19
CA PRO A 73 18.92 1.38 -3.76
C PRO A 73 17.65 1.62 -2.94
N SER A 74 17.39 0.76 -1.95
CA SER A 74 16.26 0.94 -1.04
C SER A 74 16.47 2.22 -0.21
N GLY A 75 15.38 2.88 0.15
CA GLY A 75 15.40 4.02 1.08
C GLY A 75 15.88 3.66 2.49
N ALA A 76 15.56 4.50 3.47
CA ALA A 76 15.99 4.32 4.85
C ALA A 76 15.54 2.95 5.42
N ARG A 77 16.44 2.28 6.15
CA ARG A 77 16.20 0.96 6.75
C ARG A 77 15.19 1.06 7.88
N MET A 78 13.95 0.65 7.63
CA MET A 78 12.93 0.53 8.67
C MET A 78 13.08 -0.81 9.39
N TYR A 79 12.96 -0.79 10.73
CA TYR A 79 12.98 -1.98 11.58
C TYR A 79 14.22 -2.89 11.44
N GLY A 80 15.34 -2.37 10.96
CA GLY A 80 16.55 -3.17 10.71
C GLY A 80 16.39 -4.19 9.58
N ARG A 81 15.38 -4.04 8.71
CA ARG A 81 15.19 -4.87 7.51
C ARG A 81 16.38 -4.70 6.56
N SER A 82 16.74 -5.75 5.85
CA SER A 82 17.79 -5.72 4.85
C SER A 82 17.41 -4.83 3.67
N CYS A 83 18.39 -4.09 3.15
CA CYS A 83 18.25 -3.39 1.88
C CYS A 83 18.07 -4.41 0.74
N GLY A 84 17.37 -3.99 -0.31
CA GLY A 84 17.35 -4.75 -1.56
C GLY A 84 18.76 -4.94 -2.13
N LYS A 85 18.98 -6.03 -2.85
CA LYS A 85 20.19 -6.26 -3.65
C LYS A 85 19.80 -6.33 -5.12
N HIS A 86 20.63 -5.78 -5.99
CA HIS A 86 20.47 -5.81 -7.44
C HIS A 86 21.79 -6.22 -8.08
N VAL A 87 21.73 -7.23 -8.96
CA VAL A 87 22.90 -7.74 -9.68
C VAL A 87 22.57 -7.82 -11.16
N ILE A 88 23.30 -7.07 -11.98
CA ILE A 88 23.21 -7.14 -13.44
C ILE A 88 24.20 -8.17 -13.94
N LYS A 89 23.75 -9.09 -14.80
CA LYS A 89 24.57 -10.11 -15.46
C LYS A 89 24.43 -10.02 -16.96
N ARG A 90 25.57 -10.13 -17.66
CA ARG A 90 25.57 -10.36 -19.10
C ARG A 90 25.19 -11.82 -19.38
N VAL A 91 24.25 -12.05 -20.29
CA VAL A 91 23.71 -13.40 -20.59
C VAL A 91 23.97 -13.86 -22.02
N ASP A 92 24.46 -12.98 -22.90
CA ASP A 92 24.98 -13.41 -24.19
C ASP A 92 26.38 -14.03 -24.07
N LYS A 93 26.73 -14.87 -25.05
CA LYS A 93 28.10 -15.30 -25.28
C LYS A 93 28.86 -14.09 -25.81
N GLY A 94 29.46 -13.30 -24.91
CA GLY A 94 30.27 -12.15 -25.29
C GLY A 94 31.37 -12.52 -26.31
N PRO A 95 32.05 -11.52 -26.90
CA PRO A 95 33.08 -11.75 -27.91
C PRO A 95 34.11 -12.78 -27.44
N SER A 96 34.42 -13.75 -28.31
CA SER A 96 35.28 -14.89 -27.94
C SER A 96 36.72 -14.46 -27.65
N THR A 97 37.14 -13.30 -28.18
CA THR A 97 38.46 -12.71 -27.94
C THR A 97 38.39 -11.20 -27.66
N LYS A 98 39.42 -10.68 -26.98
CA LYS A 98 39.61 -9.22 -26.77
C LYS A 98 39.78 -8.41 -28.06
N ASN A 99 40.00 -9.06 -29.21
CA ASN A 99 40.19 -8.40 -30.51
C ASN A 99 38.87 -8.24 -31.28
N ASP A 100 37.84 -9.04 -30.99
CA ASP A 100 36.52 -8.91 -31.63
C ASP A 100 35.77 -7.62 -31.21
N SER A 101 36.23 -6.95 -30.16
CA SER A 101 35.69 -5.64 -29.72
C SER A 101 36.38 -4.44 -30.40
N LYS A 102 37.36 -4.68 -31.28
CA LYS A 102 38.09 -3.63 -32.03
C LYS A 102 38.11 -3.92 -33.53
N SER A 103 37.00 -3.66 -34.23
CA SER A 103 37.02 -3.11 -35.59
C SER A 103 35.61 -3.01 -36.18
N ILE A 104 35.09 -1.79 -36.23
CA ILE A 104 34.30 -1.36 -37.38
C ILE A 104 35.00 -0.10 -37.89
N ASN A 105 35.85 -0.25 -38.91
CA ASN A 105 36.27 0.87 -39.73
C ASN A 105 35.14 1.08 -40.75
N LEU A 106 34.47 2.23 -40.68
CA LEU A 106 33.28 2.60 -41.48
C LEU A 106 33.63 3.04 -42.92
N ASP A 107 34.67 2.47 -43.51
CA ASP A 107 35.08 2.78 -44.89
C ASP A 107 35.10 1.47 -45.69
N ASN A 108 33.93 1.02 -46.17
CA ASN A 108 33.70 0.41 -47.49
C ASN A 108 32.31 -0.26 -47.57
N ASN A 109 31.69 -0.14 -48.75
CA ASN A 109 30.31 -0.46 -49.11
C ASN A 109 29.98 -1.98 -49.21
N ASP A 110 30.23 -2.78 -48.17
CA ASP A 110 29.86 -4.20 -48.18
C ASP A 110 28.74 -4.50 -47.17
N LEU A 111 27.48 -4.32 -47.62
CA LEU A 111 26.27 -4.60 -46.84
C LEU A 111 26.12 -6.10 -46.45
N GLU A 112 26.83 -7.02 -47.11
CA GLU A 112 26.80 -8.46 -46.81
C GLU A 112 27.74 -8.89 -45.67
N GLU A 113 28.75 -8.09 -45.31
CA GLU A 113 29.72 -8.46 -44.25
C GLU A 113 29.31 -7.96 -42.85
N ILE A 114 28.37 -7.02 -42.79
CA ILE A 114 27.80 -6.48 -41.55
C ILE A 114 26.92 -7.51 -40.83
N GLU A 115 26.34 -8.48 -41.54
CA GLU A 115 25.47 -9.51 -40.94
C GLU A 115 26.22 -10.58 -40.10
N LYS A 116 27.54 -10.72 -40.24
CA LYS A 116 28.29 -11.81 -39.55
C LYS A 116 28.90 -11.43 -38.20
N ASN A 117 28.99 -10.14 -37.87
CA ASN A 117 29.64 -9.66 -36.65
C ASN A 117 28.75 -8.69 -35.86
N THR A 118 27.49 -9.05 -35.65
CA THR A 118 26.60 -8.25 -34.82
C THR A 118 26.90 -8.46 -33.33
N PHE A 119 27.60 -7.51 -32.72
CA PHE A 119 27.79 -7.43 -31.27
C PHE A 119 26.46 -7.03 -30.59
N HIS A 120 25.76 -8.02 -30.02
CA HIS A 120 24.49 -7.83 -29.31
C HIS A 120 24.64 -8.13 -27.82
N PRO A 121 25.13 -7.18 -27.00
CA PRO A 121 25.22 -7.39 -25.57
C PRO A 121 23.81 -7.52 -24.98
N CYS A 122 23.58 -8.58 -24.22
CA CYS A 122 22.30 -8.88 -23.58
C CYS A 122 22.53 -9.01 -22.07
N PHE A 123 21.69 -8.36 -21.27
CA PHE A 123 21.82 -8.36 -19.81
C PHE A 123 20.48 -8.72 -19.17
N ASP A 124 20.56 -9.59 -18.16
CA ASP A 124 19.50 -9.86 -17.21
C ASP A 124 19.90 -9.28 -15.86
N ASP A 125 18.94 -9.07 -14.97
CA ASP A 125 19.20 -8.72 -13.58
C ASP A 125 18.52 -9.66 -12.58
N PHE A 126 19.03 -9.64 -11.36
CA PHE A 126 18.54 -10.41 -10.24
C PHE A 126 18.29 -9.45 -9.08
N ILE A 127 17.13 -9.58 -8.44
CA ILE A 127 16.77 -8.84 -7.24
C ILE A 127 16.56 -9.77 -6.05
N GLU A 128 17.06 -9.36 -4.89
CA GLU A 128 16.77 -9.99 -3.59
C GLU A 128 16.20 -8.89 -2.70
N ILE A 129 14.96 -9.06 -2.23
CA ILE A 129 14.22 -8.02 -1.52
C ILE A 129 13.53 -8.58 -0.29
N ASN A 130 13.45 -7.77 0.77
CA ASN A 130 12.44 -7.95 1.79
C ASN A 130 11.17 -7.25 1.29
N THR A 131 10.03 -7.94 1.20
CA THR A 131 8.80 -7.37 0.65
C THR A 131 8.19 -6.26 1.53
N GLN A 132 8.72 -6.06 2.74
CA GLN A 132 8.42 -4.96 3.67
C GLN A 132 9.53 -3.89 3.74
N GLY A 133 10.48 -3.92 2.79
CA GLY A 133 11.68 -3.07 2.81
C GLY A 133 11.57 -1.75 2.03
N SER A 134 10.46 -1.51 1.34
CA SER A 134 10.19 -0.31 0.53
C SER A 134 8.71 0.05 0.64
N THR A 135 8.16 0.88 -0.25
CA THR A 135 6.69 0.97 -0.40
C THR A 135 6.13 -0.44 -0.56
N GLN A 136 5.10 -0.78 0.23
CA GLN A 136 4.64 -2.16 0.41
C GLN A 136 3.13 -2.23 0.62
N TRP A 137 2.53 -3.32 0.15
CA TRP A 137 1.28 -3.83 0.67
C TRP A 137 1.54 -4.87 1.75
N ASP A 138 0.96 -4.66 2.92
CA ASP A 138 0.78 -5.70 3.92
C ASP A 138 -0.50 -6.48 3.62
N TYR A 139 -0.34 -7.80 3.47
CA TYR A 139 -1.45 -8.72 3.25
C TYR A 139 -1.85 -9.40 4.57
N PHE A 140 -2.93 -10.16 4.54
CA PHE A 140 -3.60 -10.72 5.71
C PHE A 140 -2.77 -11.75 6.49
N LEU A 141 -1.65 -12.21 5.93
CA LEU A 141 -0.69 -13.10 6.57
C LEU A 141 0.44 -12.36 7.31
N HIS A 142 0.45 -11.02 7.28
CA HIS A 142 1.56 -10.23 7.80
C HIS A 142 1.56 -10.11 9.33
N TYR A 143 0.39 -9.80 9.92
CA TYR A 143 0.32 -9.45 11.34
C TYR A 143 -0.93 -10.03 12.03
N SER A 144 -0.71 -11.01 12.91
CA SER A 144 -1.76 -11.71 13.65
C SER A 144 -2.34 -10.89 14.80
N TYR A 145 -3.52 -11.27 15.30
CA TYR A 145 -3.97 -10.81 16.60
C TYR A 145 -3.00 -11.23 17.73
N PRO A 146 -2.46 -10.29 18.53
CA PRO A 146 -1.39 -10.60 19.49
C PRO A 146 -1.74 -11.64 20.55
N LYS A 147 -3.01 -11.74 20.96
CA LYS A 147 -3.45 -12.66 22.03
C LYS A 147 -3.73 -14.07 21.56
N SER A 148 -4.17 -14.26 20.33
CA SER A 148 -4.52 -15.58 19.79
C SER A 148 -3.49 -16.13 18.81
N GLY A 149 -2.66 -15.25 18.21
CA GLY A 149 -1.78 -15.63 17.11
C GLY A 149 -2.52 -15.98 15.81
N LEU A 150 -3.82 -15.69 15.73
CA LEU A 150 -4.62 -15.98 14.54
C LEU A 150 -4.55 -14.83 13.54
N PHE A 151 -4.43 -15.21 12.27
CA PHE A 151 -4.50 -14.36 11.10
C PHE A 151 -5.92 -14.35 10.52
N TYR A 152 -6.13 -13.62 9.42
CA TYR A 152 -7.43 -13.52 8.78
C TYR A 152 -8.03 -14.90 8.46
N GLY A 153 -9.31 -15.07 8.79
CA GLY A 153 -10.03 -16.32 8.65
C GLY A 153 -9.61 -17.44 9.60
N GLY A 154 -8.88 -17.12 10.67
CA GLY A 154 -8.45 -18.09 11.67
C GLY A 154 -7.24 -18.92 11.24
N LEU A 155 -6.48 -18.46 10.24
CA LEU A 155 -5.21 -19.07 9.85
C LEU A 155 -4.20 -19.00 10.99
N THR A 156 -3.40 -20.06 11.13
CA THR A 156 -2.37 -20.19 12.16
C THR A 156 -0.97 -19.99 11.56
N GLU A 157 0.01 -19.70 12.41
CA GLU A 157 1.42 -19.63 12.03
C GLU A 157 1.89 -20.92 11.33
N ASP A 158 1.49 -22.09 11.83
CA ASP A 158 1.86 -23.38 11.23
C ASP A 158 1.35 -23.54 9.80
N LYS A 159 0.14 -23.06 9.51
CA LYS A 159 -0.39 -23.07 8.14
C LYS A 159 0.42 -22.18 7.21
N ILE A 160 0.82 -20.99 7.67
CA ILE A 160 1.64 -20.06 6.88
C ILE A 160 3.03 -20.65 6.61
N LYS A 161 3.70 -21.22 7.63
CA LYS A 161 5.03 -21.83 7.48
C LYS A 161 5.07 -23.01 6.52
N ASN A 162 3.97 -23.74 6.41
CA ASN A 162 3.84 -24.91 5.55
C ASN A 162 3.16 -24.60 4.21
N GLU A 163 2.93 -23.32 3.88
CA GLU A 163 2.22 -22.88 2.67
C GLU A 163 0.79 -23.50 2.54
N ASP A 164 0.20 -23.96 3.64
CA ASP A 164 -1.17 -24.49 3.74
C ASP A 164 -2.18 -23.35 4.00
N THR A 165 -2.10 -22.30 3.20
CA THR A 165 -2.97 -21.12 3.31
C THR A 165 -4.11 -21.14 2.29
N GLY A 166 -4.20 -22.16 1.43
CA GLY A 166 -5.14 -22.20 0.31
C GLY A 166 -4.91 -21.00 -0.62
N ASP A 167 -5.98 -20.31 -1.01
CA ASP A 167 -5.90 -19.11 -1.85
C ASP A 167 -5.49 -17.84 -1.09
N PHE A 168 -5.27 -17.92 0.23
CA PHE A 168 -4.83 -16.77 1.01
C PHE A 168 -3.33 -16.52 0.80
N GLY A 169 -3.04 -15.58 -0.10
CA GLY A 169 -1.73 -15.01 -0.35
C GLY A 169 -1.90 -13.73 -1.17
N ILE A 170 -0.91 -12.85 -1.18
CA ILE A 170 -0.98 -11.59 -1.94
C ILE A 170 -1.23 -11.83 -3.45
N SER A 171 -0.90 -13.02 -3.98
CA SER A 171 -1.26 -13.45 -5.34
C SER A 171 -2.77 -13.37 -5.61
N ALA A 172 -3.64 -13.56 -4.61
CA ALA A 172 -5.09 -13.40 -4.77
C ALA A 172 -5.46 -12.01 -5.29
N ILE A 173 -4.76 -10.98 -4.80
CA ILE A 173 -4.96 -9.59 -5.22
C ILE A 173 -4.47 -9.39 -6.65
N ALA A 174 -3.29 -9.91 -6.98
CA ALA A 174 -2.75 -9.84 -8.34
C ALA A 174 -3.66 -10.56 -9.36
N LYS A 175 -4.20 -11.73 -9.01
CA LYS A 175 -5.07 -12.55 -9.86
C LYS A 175 -6.37 -11.84 -10.25
N VAL A 176 -6.92 -10.98 -9.39
CA VAL A 176 -8.13 -10.21 -9.69
C VAL A 176 -7.86 -8.86 -10.38
N GLY A 177 -6.61 -8.57 -10.76
CA GLY A 177 -6.23 -7.32 -11.45
C GLY A 177 -5.72 -6.22 -10.51
N GLY A 178 -5.49 -6.53 -9.24
CA GLY A 178 -5.00 -5.58 -8.25
C GLY A 178 -6.08 -4.69 -7.65
N VAL A 179 -5.66 -3.57 -7.09
CA VAL A 179 -6.52 -2.53 -6.52
C VAL A 179 -6.71 -1.44 -7.58
N GLN A 180 -7.92 -1.36 -8.13
CA GLN A 180 -8.27 -0.46 -9.23
C GLN A 180 -9.51 0.34 -8.84
N THR A 181 -9.33 1.49 -8.20
CA THR A 181 -10.45 2.22 -7.61
C THR A 181 -10.10 3.68 -7.32
N ARG A 182 -10.98 4.40 -6.65
CA ARG A 182 -10.76 5.77 -6.20
C ARG A 182 -9.89 5.80 -4.94
N GLY A 183 -8.80 6.55 -4.98
CA GLY A 183 -8.02 6.92 -3.80
C GLY A 183 -8.46 8.29 -3.29
N ILE A 184 -8.54 8.45 -1.97
CA ILE A 184 -8.79 9.73 -1.30
C ILE A 184 -7.59 10.09 -0.43
N LEU A 185 -7.05 11.31 -0.58
CA LEU A 185 -5.87 11.77 0.16
C LEU A 185 -6.24 12.78 1.24
N LEU A 186 -5.84 12.51 2.48
CA LEU A 186 -5.85 13.47 3.57
C LEU A 186 -4.43 13.94 3.86
N ASP A 187 -4.10 15.18 3.49
CA ASP A 187 -2.81 15.78 3.82
C ASP A 187 -2.86 16.49 5.17
N ILE A 188 -2.37 15.79 6.20
CA ILE A 188 -2.40 16.31 7.57
C ILE A 188 -1.43 17.49 7.74
N PRO A 189 -0.15 17.44 7.32
CA PRO A 189 0.74 18.60 7.37
C PRO A 189 0.13 19.86 6.72
N LEU A 190 -0.49 19.73 5.55
CA LEU A 190 -1.14 20.85 4.86
C LEU A 190 -2.32 21.38 5.67
N TYR A 191 -3.19 20.50 6.16
CA TYR A 191 -4.33 20.90 7.00
C TYR A 191 -3.85 21.67 8.23
N LEU A 192 -2.85 21.16 8.96
CA LEU A 192 -2.32 21.81 10.15
C LEU A 192 -1.76 23.20 9.82
N SER A 193 -0.99 23.30 8.74
CA SER A 193 -0.43 24.56 8.27
C SER A 193 -1.51 25.59 7.91
N LYS A 194 -2.52 25.21 7.10
CA LYS A 194 -3.60 26.12 6.66
C LYS A 194 -4.51 26.57 7.80
N ASN A 195 -4.57 25.82 8.89
CA ASN A 195 -5.38 26.12 10.08
C ASN A 195 -4.57 26.70 11.25
N ASN A 196 -3.29 27.04 11.04
CA ASN A 196 -2.38 27.56 12.09
C ASN A 196 -2.31 26.68 13.34
N LEU A 197 -2.37 25.35 13.15
CA LEU A 197 -2.21 24.37 14.22
C LEU A 197 -0.74 23.95 14.36
N PRO A 198 -0.31 23.46 15.53
CA PRO A 198 1.05 22.98 15.70
C PRO A 198 1.39 21.86 14.72
N ILE A 199 2.48 22.05 13.96
CA ILE A 199 2.98 21.08 12.98
C ILE A 199 3.65 19.92 13.72
N ASN A 200 3.33 18.69 13.32
CA ASN A 200 3.96 17.50 13.88
C ASN A 200 5.35 17.28 13.29
N SER A 201 6.29 16.83 14.12
CA SER A 201 7.52 16.21 13.63
C SER A 201 7.22 14.77 13.21
N PRO A 202 7.50 14.34 11.96
CA PRO A 202 7.18 12.98 11.49
C PRO A 202 7.75 11.86 12.35
N LEU A 203 8.91 12.08 12.97
CA LEU A 203 9.63 11.11 13.79
C LEU A 203 9.33 11.24 15.30
N SER A 204 8.26 11.95 15.67
CA SER A 204 7.84 12.14 17.06
C SER A 204 6.62 11.28 17.40
N ASN A 205 6.63 10.66 18.58
CA ASN A 205 5.47 10.02 19.20
C ASN A 205 5.54 10.25 20.72
N PRO A 206 4.50 10.84 21.35
CA PRO A 206 3.26 11.32 20.74
C PRO A 206 3.49 12.55 19.85
N PRO A 207 2.67 12.73 18.79
CA PRO A 207 2.65 13.99 18.05
C PRO A 207 2.12 15.13 18.93
N ILE A 208 2.48 16.37 18.58
CA ILE A 208 1.94 17.56 19.24
C ILE A 208 0.44 17.68 18.98
N THR A 209 0.04 17.49 17.72
CA THR A 209 -1.36 17.44 17.29
C THR A 209 -1.73 16.01 16.94
N LYS A 210 -2.52 15.36 17.79
CA LYS A 210 -2.97 13.98 17.58
C LYS A 210 -4.02 13.89 16.47
N LEU A 211 -3.85 12.92 15.56
CA LEU A 211 -4.89 12.55 14.58
C LEU A 211 -5.91 11.60 15.23
N ASN A 212 -6.70 12.14 16.15
CA ASN A 212 -7.86 11.46 16.72
C ASN A 212 -9.05 11.50 15.76
N PHE A 213 -10.12 10.77 16.09
CA PHE A 213 -11.30 10.67 15.22
C PHE A 213 -11.99 12.03 14.96
N GLU A 214 -12.04 12.91 15.96
CA GLU A 214 -12.61 14.25 15.80
C GLU A 214 -11.81 15.10 14.79
N LEU A 215 -10.48 15.10 14.90
CA LEU A 215 -9.62 15.81 13.96
C LEU A 215 -9.71 15.20 12.56
N PHE A 216 -9.73 13.88 12.47
CA PHE A 216 -9.90 13.17 11.20
C PHE A 216 -11.18 13.63 10.45
N LEU A 217 -12.32 13.75 11.15
CA LEU A 217 -13.56 14.27 10.55
C LEU A 217 -13.43 15.75 10.12
N LYS A 218 -12.71 16.58 10.89
CA LYS A 218 -12.45 17.98 10.50
C LYS A 218 -11.59 18.05 9.23
N VAL A 219 -10.59 17.19 9.11
CA VAL A 219 -9.71 17.12 7.93
C VAL A 219 -10.49 16.68 6.69
N LEU A 220 -11.31 15.63 6.80
CA LEU A 220 -12.21 15.19 5.73
C LEU A 220 -13.09 16.34 5.22
N ASN A 221 -13.72 17.08 6.14
CA ASN A 221 -14.57 18.21 5.81
C ASN A 221 -13.80 19.37 5.17
N PHE A 222 -12.59 19.66 5.65
CA PHE A 222 -11.73 20.71 5.09
C PHE A 222 -11.36 20.44 3.63
N PHE A 223 -11.00 19.20 3.31
CA PHE A 223 -10.71 18.77 1.94
C PHE A 223 -11.96 18.46 1.11
N LYS A 224 -13.16 18.61 1.69
CA LYS A 224 -14.47 18.39 1.05
C LYS A 224 -14.63 16.96 0.50
N ILE A 225 -13.94 15.99 1.11
CA ILE A 225 -13.97 14.60 0.69
C ILE A 225 -15.23 13.94 1.24
N LYS A 226 -15.99 13.30 0.35
CA LYS A 226 -17.10 12.42 0.72
C LYS A 226 -16.69 10.98 0.40
N PRO A 227 -16.50 10.13 1.43
CA PRO A 227 -16.12 8.74 1.21
C PRO A 227 -17.21 8.02 0.41
N LYS A 228 -16.79 7.06 -0.40
CA LYS A 228 -17.65 6.14 -1.15
C LYS A 228 -17.19 4.71 -0.89
N ILE A 229 -18.12 3.78 -1.04
CA ILE A 229 -17.83 2.35 -1.03
C ILE A 229 -16.79 2.08 -2.14
N GLY A 230 -15.72 1.35 -1.78
CA GLY A 230 -14.64 1.04 -2.70
C GLY A 230 -13.43 1.98 -2.60
N ASP A 231 -13.47 3.02 -1.76
CA ASP A 231 -12.35 3.95 -1.63
C ASP A 231 -11.13 3.29 -0.97
N VAL A 232 -9.95 3.74 -1.40
CA VAL A 232 -8.69 3.57 -0.67
C VAL A 232 -8.42 4.86 0.10
N LEU A 233 -8.35 4.77 1.42
CA LEU A 233 -8.03 5.91 2.29
C LEU A 233 -6.52 6.08 2.41
N ILE A 234 -5.99 7.22 1.96
CA ILE A 234 -4.56 7.53 2.02
C ILE A 234 -4.35 8.75 2.92
N ILE A 235 -3.46 8.62 3.91
CA ILE A 235 -3.16 9.68 4.87
C ILE A 235 -1.68 10.06 4.76
N ARG A 236 -1.40 11.33 4.43
CA ARG A 236 -0.03 11.85 4.42
C ARG A 236 0.32 12.41 5.79
N THR A 237 1.41 11.91 6.36
CA THR A 237 1.97 12.30 7.66
C THR A 237 3.20 13.21 7.50
N GLY A 238 3.77 13.30 6.31
CA GLY A 238 5.02 14.02 6.03
C GLY A 238 6.27 13.20 6.32
N PHE A 239 6.13 11.88 6.55
CA PHE A 239 7.25 10.98 6.82
C PHE A 239 8.20 10.87 5.63
N GLU A 240 7.69 10.88 4.39
CA GLU A 240 8.50 10.90 3.16
C GLU A 240 9.62 11.96 3.22
N ASN A 241 9.29 13.17 3.67
CA ASN A 241 10.25 14.27 3.75
C ASN A 241 11.31 14.09 4.83
N SER A 242 10.97 13.39 5.91
CA SER A 242 11.94 13.12 6.97
C SER A 242 13.03 12.17 6.48
N ILE A 243 12.70 11.14 5.71
CA ILE A 243 13.67 10.10 5.31
C ILE A 243 14.59 10.51 4.16
N ILE A 244 14.19 11.46 3.31
CA ILE A 244 15.06 12.00 2.23
C ILE A 244 16.29 12.72 2.81
N GLU A 245 16.13 13.35 3.97
CA GLU A 245 17.18 14.15 4.61
C GLU A 245 18.19 13.28 5.40
N PHE A 246 17.82 12.05 5.78
CA PHE A 246 18.70 11.16 6.56
C PHE A 246 19.53 10.23 5.68
N LYS A 247 20.73 10.70 5.29
CA LYS A 247 21.76 9.91 4.59
C LYS A 247 22.49 8.87 5.46
N ASN A 248 22.17 8.77 6.75
CA ASN A 248 22.91 7.95 7.72
C ASN A 248 22.05 6.80 8.27
N ASP A 249 22.71 5.70 8.68
CA ASP A 249 22.17 4.51 9.37
C ASP A 249 21.55 4.86 10.76
N ILE A 250 20.62 5.82 10.82
CA ILE A 250 19.90 6.16 12.04
C ILE A 250 18.78 5.13 12.20
N LYS A 251 18.80 4.44 13.34
CA LYS A 251 17.73 3.54 13.74
C LYS A 251 16.51 4.36 14.15
N ILE A 252 15.64 4.66 13.18
CA ILE A 252 14.34 5.30 13.42
C ILE A 252 13.41 4.22 14.00
N ASN A 253 12.83 4.48 15.16
CA ASN A 253 11.97 3.53 15.88
C ASN A 253 10.68 4.17 16.44
N SER A 254 10.40 5.42 16.07
CA SER A 254 9.26 6.19 16.57
C SER A 254 8.78 7.17 15.50
N TRP A 255 7.47 7.24 15.31
CA TRP A 255 6.79 8.14 14.39
C TRP A 255 5.31 8.24 14.74
N TRP A 256 4.69 9.33 14.32
CA TRP A 256 3.25 9.48 14.48
C TRP A 256 2.49 8.92 13.28
N GLY A 257 1.22 8.65 13.50
CA GLY A 257 0.25 8.16 12.54
C GLY A 257 -1.16 8.34 13.08
N ILE A 258 -2.07 7.47 12.67
CA ILE A 258 -3.46 7.52 13.12
C ILE A 258 -3.55 7.07 14.58
N GLU A 259 -4.35 7.78 15.38
CA GLU A 259 -4.69 7.34 16.75
C GLU A 259 -5.58 6.10 16.73
N GLN A 260 -5.22 5.12 17.53
CA GLN A 260 -5.96 3.88 17.67
C GLN A 260 -7.30 4.14 18.36
N SER A 261 -8.40 4.13 17.60
CA SER A 261 -9.74 4.37 18.12
C SER A 261 -10.79 3.44 17.52
N SER A 262 -11.78 3.10 18.34
CA SER A 262 -12.90 2.24 17.94
C SER A 262 -13.77 2.91 16.88
N GLU A 263 -13.92 4.23 16.99
CA GLU A 263 -14.70 5.07 16.11
C GLU A 263 -14.10 5.10 14.71
N PHE A 264 -12.78 5.24 14.58
CA PHE A 264 -12.10 5.22 13.30
C PHE A 264 -12.23 3.85 12.60
N ILE A 265 -12.07 2.75 13.36
CA ILE A 265 -12.25 1.38 12.84
C ILE A 265 -13.67 1.16 12.32
N LYS A 266 -14.69 1.58 13.08
CA LYS A 266 -16.09 1.50 12.66
C LYS A 266 -16.35 2.34 11.42
N TRP A 267 -15.79 3.55 11.37
CA TRP A 267 -15.92 4.44 10.23
C TRP A 267 -15.34 3.82 8.95
N ILE A 268 -14.15 3.19 9.02
CA ILE A 268 -13.56 2.46 7.89
C ILE A 268 -14.54 1.39 7.40
N TRP A 269 -15.09 0.60 8.33
CA TRP A 269 -15.98 -0.51 8.03
C TRP A 269 -17.30 -0.06 7.38
N GLU A 270 -17.96 0.94 7.96
CA GLU A 270 -19.28 1.43 7.54
C GLU A 270 -19.22 2.21 6.22
N ASN A 271 -18.11 2.91 5.94
CA ASN A 271 -17.94 3.64 4.67
C ASN A 271 -17.48 2.74 3.51
N GLY A 272 -17.25 1.44 3.76
CA GLY A 272 -16.83 0.50 2.72
C GLY A 272 -15.44 0.81 2.17
N ILE A 273 -14.53 1.29 3.02
CA ILE A 273 -13.13 1.48 2.68
C ILE A 273 -12.50 0.10 2.46
N VAL A 274 -11.86 -0.10 1.31
CA VAL A 274 -11.36 -1.43 0.89
C VAL A 274 -9.89 -1.67 1.22
N ALA A 275 -9.12 -0.58 1.33
CA ALA A 275 -7.73 -0.60 1.74
C ALA A 275 -7.36 0.77 2.33
N VAL A 276 -6.28 0.81 3.09
CA VAL A 276 -5.75 2.05 3.67
C VAL A 276 -4.28 2.21 3.33
N GLY A 277 -3.74 3.43 3.45
CA GLY A 277 -2.30 3.63 3.33
C GLY A 277 -1.77 4.95 3.85
N THR A 278 -0.47 5.00 4.07
CA THR A 278 0.29 6.15 4.57
C THR A 278 1.68 6.23 3.96
N ASP A 279 2.34 7.36 4.15
CA ASP A 279 3.76 7.56 3.90
C ASP A 279 4.67 7.13 5.07
N ASN A 280 4.09 6.75 6.22
CA ASN A 280 4.84 6.25 7.38
C ASN A 280 4.98 4.71 7.37
N PRO A 281 5.81 4.13 8.26
CA PRO A 281 6.08 2.68 8.28
C PRO A 281 5.11 1.78 9.08
N THR A 282 3.99 2.29 9.62
CA THR A 282 3.00 1.45 10.37
C THR A 282 1.54 1.81 10.17
N PHE A 283 1.22 2.80 9.33
CA PHE A 283 -0.09 3.46 9.28
C PHE A 283 -0.46 4.21 10.59
N GLU A 284 -0.59 3.48 11.70
CA GLU A 284 -0.87 3.97 13.05
C GLU A 284 0.34 4.61 13.76
N ASN A 285 0.11 5.25 14.92
CA ASN A 285 1.20 5.74 15.78
C ASN A 285 2.13 4.59 16.24
N TRP A 286 3.44 4.83 16.24
CA TRP A 286 4.41 3.83 16.68
C TRP A 286 5.49 4.40 17.62
N PRO A 287 5.85 3.71 18.72
CA PRO A 287 5.24 2.48 19.23
C PRO A 287 3.81 2.70 19.76
N VAL A 288 2.99 1.65 19.67
CA VAL A 288 1.66 1.61 20.32
C VAL A 288 1.85 1.39 21.81
N SER A 289 1.05 2.05 22.66
CA SER A 289 1.17 1.87 24.11
C SER A 289 0.79 0.43 24.52
N PRO A 290 1.40 -0.13 25.56
CA PRO A 290 1.01 -1.44 26.06
C PRO A 290 -0.48 -1.48 26.44
N ASN A 291 -1.18 -2.51 25.98
CA ASN A 291 -2.62 -2.74 26.18
C ASN A 291 -3.59 -1.83 25.40
N GLU A 292 -3.08 -0.97 24.52
CA GLU A 292 -3.95 -0.26 23.57
C GLU A 292 -4.35 -1.19 22.42
N LEU A 293 -5.51 -0.89 21.83
CA LEU A 293 -5.93 -1.47 20.57
C LEU A 293 -4.86 -1.16 19.50
N GLN A 294 -4.54 -2.12 18.64
CA GLN A 294 -3.65 -1.90 17.49
C GLN A 294 -4.50 -1.92 16.21
N LEU A 295 -4.26 -0.97 15.29
CA LEU A 295 -4.99 -0.96 14.02
C LEU A 295 -4.56 -2.11 13.12
N HIS A 296 -3.26 -2.39 13.06
CA HIS A 296 -2.65 -3.43 12.23
C HIS A 296 -3.38 -4.79 12.29
N PRO A 297 -3.46 -5.47 13.44
CA PRO A 297 -4.12 -6.78 13.53
C PRO A 297 -5.63 -6.69 13.28
N VAL A 298 -6.27 -5.56 13.62
CA VAL A 298 -7.71 -5.39 13.38
C VAL A 298 -7.99 -5.27 11.88
N LEU A 299 -7.25 -4.43 11.17
CA LEU A 299 -7.45 -4.19 9.74
C LEU A 299 -7.09 -5.44 8.93
N LEU A 300 -5.89 -5.99 9.14
CA LEU A 300 -5.42 -7.15 8.39
C LEU A 300 -6.13 -8.45 8.81
N SER A 301 -5.91 -8.87 10.05
CA SER A 301 -6.38 -10.16 10.55
C SER A 301 -7.85 -10.16 10.95
N GLY A 302 -8.43 -9.02 11.32
CA GLY A 302 -9.85 -8.92 11.69
C GLY A 302 -10.77 -8.67 10.50
N MET A 303 -10.47 -7.66 9.69
CA MET A 303 -11.39 -7.11 8.69
C MET A 303 -11.06 -7.51 7.26
N GLY A 304 -9.86 -8.02 6.98
CA GLY A 304 -9.41 -8.27 5.61
C GLY A 304 -9.23 -6.97 4.81
N ILE A 305 -8.66 -5.94 5.45
CA ILE A 305 -8.33 -4.64 4.86
C ILE A 305 -6.81 -4.53 4.78
N MET A 306 -6.29 -4.41 3.57
CA MET A 306 -4.85 -4.26 3.32
C MET A 306 -4.34 -2.88 3.73
N ILE A 307 -3.06 -2.82 4.11
CA ILE A 307 -2.37 -1.59 4.51
C ILE A 307 -1.22 -1.32 3.53
N CYS A 308 -1.19 -0.13 2.92
CA CYS A 308 -0.09 0.30 2.06
C CYS A 308 0.79 1.29 2.79
N GLU A 309 2.05 0.96 2.99
CA GLU A 309 2.97 1.76 3.79
C GLU A 309 4.07 2.37 2.95
N LEU A 310 4.69 3.43 3.50
CA LEU A 310 5.80 4.14 2.86
C LEU A 310 5.45 4.65 1.45
N LEU A 311 4.20 5.05 1.20
CA LEU A 311 3.83 5.70 -0.05
C LEU A 311 4.57 7.03 -0.21
N ARG A 312 4.90 7.37 -1.46
CA ARG A 312 5.37 8.70 -1.85
C ARG A 312 4.17 9.57 -2.17
N LEU A 313 3.90 10.53 -1.30
CA LEU A 313 2.68 11.32 -1.27
C LEU A 313 2.91 12.81 -1.56
N ASP A 314 4.16 13.28 -1.57
CA ASP A 314 4.48 14.70 -1.75
C ASP A 314 4.05 15.27 -3.10
N GLU A 315 4.34 14.56 -4.19
CA GLU A 315 4.00 15.03 -5.54
C GLU A 315 2.49 14.99 -5.79
N ILE A 316 1.79 13.97 -5.28
CA ILE A 316 0.33 13.93 -5.41
C ILE A 316 -0.36 14.94 -4.51
N SER A 317 0.21 15.28 -3.34
CA SER A 317 -0.33 16.35 -2.50
C SER A 317 -0.31 17.70 -3.23
N LYS A 318 0.83 18.03 -3.86
CA LYS A 318 0.94 19.25 -4.69
C LYS A 318 -0.05 19.24 -5.84
N GLN A 319 -0.23 18.09 -6.50
CA GLN A 319 -1.21 17.95 -7.58
C GLN A 319 -2.66 18.11 -7.09
N CYS A 320 -2.98 17.57 -5.91
CA CYS A 320 -4.28 17.74 -5.27
C CYS A 320 -4.53 19.21 -4.90
N GLU A 321 -3.53 19.92 -4.36
CA GLU A 321 -3.63 21.34 -4.05
C GLU A 321 -3.82 22.19 -5.33
N GLU A 322 -3.05 21.92 -6.39
CA GLU A 322 -3.17 22.60 -7.69
C GLU A 322 -4.59 22.47 -8.27
N LEU A 323 -5.18 21.28 -8.18
CA LEU A 323 -6.52 21.02 -8.72
C LEU A 323 -7.65 21.33 -7.73
N ASN A 324 -7.31 21.65 -6.47
CA ASN A 324 -8.24 21.70 -5.35
C ASN A 324 -9.18 20.46 -5.33
N ARG A 325 -8.60 19.28 -5.54
CA ARG A 325 -9.29 17.98 -5.62
C ARG A 325 -8.43 16.92 -4.98
N TRP A 326 -9.00 16.17 -4.04
CA TRP A 326 -8.26 15.24 -3.18
C TRP A 326 -8.59 13.78 -3.47
N GLU A 327 -9.27 13.54 -4.58
CA GLU A 327 -9.59 12.22 -5.12
C GLU A 327 -8.94 11.99 -6.48
N PHE A 328 -8.38 10.79 -6.67
CA PHE A 328 -7.72 10.34 -7.89
C PHE A 328 -7.97 8.85 -8.14
N PHE A 329 -7.69 8.37 -9.35
CA PHE A 329 -7.74 6.94 -9.61
C PHE A 329 -6.46 6.31 -9.08
N PHE A 330 -6.60 5.37 -8.14
CA PHE A 330 -5.53 4.60 -7.56
C PHE A 330 -5.47 3.24 -8.25
N SER A 331 -4.34 2.98 -8.91
CA SER A 331 -4.02 1.70 -9.54
C SER A 331 -2.82 1.09 -8.84
N SER A 332 -2.95 -0.15 -8.37
CA SER A 332 -1.84 -0.91 -7.79
C SER A 332 -1.99 -2.38 -8.10
N THR A 333 -0.91 -3.00 -8.58
CA THR A 333 -0.89 -4.43 -8.88
C THR A 333 0.34 -5.05 -8.21
N PRO A 334 0.17 -5.76 -7.09
CA PRO A 334 1.29 -6.41 -6.42
C PRO A 334 1.86 -7.54 -7.26
N LEU A 335 3.07 -7.99 -6.90
CA LEU A 335 3.69 -9.17 -7.46
C LEU A 335 2.83 -10.41 -7.20
N MET A 336 2.79 -11.31 -8.18
CA MET A 336 2.08 -12.58 -8.08
C MET A 336 2.92 -13.60 -7.32
N ILE A 337 2.97 -13.45 -5.99
CA ILE A 337 3.69 -14.35 -5.08
C ILE A 337 2.66 -15.26 -4.41
N GLU A 338 2.59 -16.52 -4.84
CA GLU A 338 1.72 -17.52 -4.20
C GLU A 338 2.09 -17.70 -2.73
N HIS A 339 1.07 -17.80 -1.86
CA HIS A 339 1.24 -17.81 -0.40
C HIS A 339 2.02 -16.60 0.16
N GLY A 340 2.21 -15.55 -0.65
CA GLY A 340 3.01 -14.39 -0.30
C GLY A 340 2.38 -13.55 0.81
N ILE A 341 3.22 -13.12 1.75
CA ILE A 341 2.82 -12.34 2.94
C ILE A 341 2.56 -10.86 2.62
N ALA A 342 3.18 -10.35 1.56
CA ALA A 342 3.20 -8.94 1.20
C ALA A 342 3.93 -8.77 -0.14
N SER A 343 3.86 -7.57 -0.71
CA SER A 343 4.50 -7.24 -1.97
C SER A 343 4.76 -5.74 -2.10
N PRO A 344 5.80 -5.30 -2.82
CA PRO A 344 5.81 -3.97 -3.42
C PRO A 344 4.50 -3.75 -4.21
N PRO A 345 3.87 -2.57 -4.11
CA PRO A 345 2.51 -2.40 -4.61
C PRO A 345 2.45 -2.01 -6.09
N ASN A 346 3.52 -1.45 -6.67
CA ASN A 346 3.48 -0.84 -8.00
C ASN A 346 2.32 0.17 -8.09
N ALA A 347 2.28 1.11 -7.14
CA ALA A 347 1.16 2.02 -6.95
C ALA A 347 1.29 3.29 -7.79
N VAL A 348 0.20 3.68 -8.44
CA VAL A 348 0.11 4.86 -9.32
C VAL A 348 -1.17 5.63 -9.02
N ALA A 349 -1.04 6.95 -8.83
CA ALA A 349 -2.16 7.87 -8.85
C ALA A 349 -2.36 8.48 -10.25
N ILE A 350 -3.59 8.50 -10.74
CA ILE A 350 -3.96 9.05 -12.05
C ILE A 350 -5.08 10.09 -11.89
N PHE A 351 -4.85 11.31 -12.39
CA PHE A 351 -5.74 12.48 -12.24
C PHE A 351 -6.47 12.86 -13.51
#